data_AF-A0A3T0E6A6-F1
#
_entry.id   AF-A0A3T0E6A6-F1
#
_cell.length_a   1.000
_cell.length_b   1.000
_cell.length_c   1.000
_cell.angle_alpha   90.00
_cell.angle_beta   90.00
_cell.angle_gamma   90.00
#
_symmetry.space_group_name_H-M   'P 1'
#
loop_
_entity.id
_entity.type
_entity.pdbx_description
1 polymer ?
#
loop_
_entity_poly.entity_id
_entity_poly.type
_entity_poly.pdbx_seq_one_letter_code
_entity_poly.pdbx_strand_id
1 'polypeptide(L)'
;MKTIPLRACLIALLSLALTACIIEREHVLAPDTQGLVVDAGTLTPVQGAQVRFEALTASPASMTDAQGRFSLDGRSETRRVMPVVGGVYRDASRVHASVSGYETGYASAAFINGLGPAQTEYPVIIMLVRQGAAEPDLAGLMADCLETPEQRHAVHIAARLAELDPQDLPAWLDMEAALGLEEHIRIVLRSSLLLDCEQTQAAHETLQGQLSAFRAMAGIEG
;
A
#
# COMPACT_ATOMS: atom_id res chain seq x y z
N MET A 1 -41.13 -36.69 -40.36
CA MET A 1 -40.73 -36.10 -39.06
C MET A 1 -39.43 -36.77 -38.62
N LYS A 2 -38.30 -36.05 -38.65
CA LYS A 2 -36.99 -36.59 -38.23
C LYS A 2 -36.88 -36.44 -36.71
N THR A 3 -36.79 -37.56 -36.00
CA THR A 3 -36.53 -37.61 -34.55
C THR A 3 -35.10 -37.16 -34.28
N ILE A 4 -34.95 -36.01 -33.62
CA ILE A 4 -33.66 -35.56 -33.08
C ILE A 4 -33.30 -36.52 -31.93
N PRO A 5 -32.13 -37.18 -31.94
CA PRO A 5 -31.79 -38.16 -30.92
C PRO A 5 -31.58 -37.48 -29.57
N LEU A 6 -32.29 -37.94 -28.54
CA LEU A 6 -32.28 -37.47 -27.15
C LEU A 6 -30.86 -37.26 -26.57
N ARG A 7 -29.88 -38.04 -27.05
CA ARG A 7 -28.45 -37.94 -26.68
C ARG A 7 -27.77 -36.65 -27.15
N ALA A 8 -28.14 -36.12 -28.32
CA ALA A 8 -27.60 -34.85 -28.82
C ALA A 8 -28.10 -33.66 -27.99
N CYS A 9 -29.33 -33.74 -27.49
CA CYS A 9 -29.91 -32.73 -26.61
C CYS A 9 -29.22 -32.71 -25.24
N LEU A 10 -28.92 -33.89 -24.67
CA LEU A 10 -28.23 -34.01 -23.37
C LEU A 10 -26.78 -33.49 -23.43
N ILE A 11 -26.04 -33.78 -24.50
CA ILE A 11 -24.66 -33.31 -24.68
C ILE A 11 -24.64 -31.78 -24.86
N ALA A 12 -25.60 -31.22 -25.62
CA ALA A 12 -25.72 -29.76 -25.76
C ALA A 12 -26.06 -29.09 -24.42
N LEU A 13 -26.99 -29.64 -23.63
CA LEU A 13 -27.35 -29.12 -22.30
C LEU A 13 -26.19 -29.20 -21.29
N LEU A 14 -25.41 -30.28 -21.29
CA LEU A 14 -24.19 -30.39 -20.47
C LEU A 14 -23.10 -29.42 -20.93
N SER A 15 -22.95 -29.20 -22.24
CA SER A 15 -22.00 -28.23 -22.80
C SER A 15 -22.38 -26.79 -22.42
N LEU A 16 -23.68 -26.45 -22.48
CA LEU A 16 -24.18 -25.15 -22.04
C LEU A 16 -24.07 -24.96 -20.52
N ALA A 17 -24.30 -26.01 -19.72
CA ALA A 17 -24.14 -25.97 -18.26
C ALA A 17 -22.67 -25.79 -17.84
N LEU A 18 -21.71 -26.32 -18.61
CA LEU A 18 -20.27 -26.11 -18.38
C LEU A 18 -19.81 -24.69 -18.77
N THR A 19 -20.47 -24.03 -19.72
CA THR A 19 -20.18 -22.62 -20.07
C THR A 19 -20.87 -21.61 -19.15
N ALA A 20 -21.86 -22.02 -18.36
CA ALA A 20 -22.64 -21.14 -17.47
C ALA A 20 -21.91 -20.74 -16.17
N CYS A 21 -20.67 -21.18 -15.97
CA CYS A 21 -19.87 -20.88 -14.78
C CYS A 21 -18.65 -20.00 -15.07
N ILE A 22 -18.68 -19.15 -16.09
CA ILE A 22 -17.66 -18.13 -16.29
C ILE A 22 -18.31 -16.78 -16.01
N ILE A 23 -17.87 -16.12 -14.94
CA ILE A 23 -18.28 -14.75 -14.65
C ILE A 23 -17.15 -13.81 -15.03
N GLU A 24 -17.51 -12.69 -15.65
CA GLU A 24 -16.59 -11.57 -15.85
C GLU A 24 -16.63 -10.71 -14.59
N ARG A 25 -15.45 -10.46 -14.01
CA ARG A 25 -15.31 -9.67 -12.80
C ARG A 25 -14.23 -8.63 -13.01
N GLU A 26 -14.52 -7.42 -12.52
CA GLU A 26 -13.51 -6.38 -12.41
C GLU A 26 -12.47 -6.79 -11.36
N HIS A 27 -11.21 -6.77 -11.76
CA HIS A 27 -10.06 -6.98 -10.91
C HIS A 27 -9.23 -5.70 -10.89
N VAL A 28 -9.12 -5.13 -9.69
CA VAL A 28 -8.37 -3.89 -9.48
C VAL A 28 -6.88 -4.22 -9.49
N LEU A 29 -6.13 -3.52 -10.33
CA LEU A 29 -4.65 -3.56 -10.38
C LEU A 29 -4.04 -2.43 -9.52
N ALA A 30 -4.70 -1.28 -9.50
CA ALA A 30 -4.41 -0.17 -8.59
C ALA A 30 -5.70 0.63 -8.33
N PRO A 31 -5.93 1.10 -7.10
CA PRO A 31 -7.12 1.89 -6.76
C PRO A 31 -6.97 3.35 -7.19
N ASP A 32 -8.07 4.07 -7.33
CA ASP A 32 -8.02 5.54 -7.34
C ASP A 32 -7.39 6.03 -6.03
N THR A 33 -6.36 6.86 -6.13
CA THR A 33 -5.55 7.27 -4.97
C THR A 33 -5.40 8.77 -4.92
N GLN A 34 -5.63 9.33 -3.73
CA GLN A 34 -5.25 10.69 -3.39
C GLN A 34 -4.32 10.67 -2.18
N GLY A 35 -3.43 11.64 -2.11
CA GLY A 35 -2.41 11.61 -1.08
C GLY A 35 -1.58 12.88 -0.97
N LEU A 36 -0.57 12.78 -0.13
CA LEU A 36 0.34 13.85 0.23
C LEU A 36 1.79 13.35 0.24
N VAL A 37 2.71 14.17 -0.24
CA VAL A 37 4.14 13.95 -0.07
C VAL A 37 4.71 15.01 0.87
N VAL A 38 5.45 14.57 1.88
CA VAL A 38 6.05 15.44 2.91
C VAL A 38 7.52 15.12 3.13
N ASP A 39 8.32 16.09 3.57
CA ASP A 39 9.68 15.86 4.04
C ASP A 39 9.62 15.20 5.42
N ALA A 40 10.26 14.05 5.60
CA ALA A 40 10.21 13.31 6.86
C ALA A 40 10.81 14.09 8.03
N GLY A 41 11.86 14.88 7.79
CA GLY A 41 12.54 15.66 8.82
C GLY A 41 11.72 16.88 9.26
N THR A 42 11.20 17.66 8.31
CA THR A 42 10.48 18.90 8.62
C THR A 42 8.97 18.76 8.70
N LEU A 43 8.41 17.63 8.27
CA LEU A 43 6.97 17.36 8.15
C LEU A 43 6.22 18.35 7.25
N THR A 44 6.95 19.07 6.41
CA THR A 44 6.38 20.06 5.48
C THR A 44 6.06 19.41 4.14
N PRO A 45 4.97 19.80 3.46
CA PRO A 45 4.67 19.29 2.13
C PRO A 45 5.77 19.56 1.09
N VAL A 46 5.94 18.63 0.16
CA VAL A 46 6.96 18.70 -0.90
C VAL A 46 6.32 18.88 -2.26
N GLN A 47 6.60 20.01 -2.91
CA GLN A 47 6.14 20.34 -4.25
C GLN A 47 7.02 19.71 -5.34
N GLY A 48 6.40 19.30 -6.45
CA GLY A 48 7.09 18.84 -7.65
C GLY A 48 7.65 17.42 -7.57
N ALA A 49 7.26 16.64 -6.56
CA ALA A 49 7.59 15.23 -6.48
C ALA A 49 6.79 14.45 -7.54
N GLN A 50 7.47 13.56 -8.26
CA GLN A 50 6.85 12.67 -9.23
C GLN A 50 6.35 11.42 -8.52
N VAL A 51 5.05 11.22 -8.49
CA VAL A 51 4.35 10.12 -7.82
C VAL A 51 3.74 9.18 -8.86
N ARG A 52 3.86 7.88 -8.67
CA ARG A 52 3.26 6.87 -9.58
C ARG A 52 3.08 5.52 -8.87
N PHE A 53 2.26 4.65 -9.45
CA PHE A 53 2.20 3.24 -9.06
C PHE A 53 3.40 2.48 -9.62
N GLU A 54 4.07 1.67 -8.79
CA GLU A 54 5.22 0.86 -9.23
C GLU A 54 4.81 -0.14 -10.33
N ALA A 55 3.66 -0.80 -10.16
CA ALA A 55 3.17 -1.81 -11.10
C ALA A 55 2.65 -1.24 -12.43
N LEU A 56 2.35 0.07 -12.49
CA LEU A 56 1.76 0.72 -13.67
C LEU A 56 2.75 1.68 -14.34
N THR A 57 3.89 1.16 -14.76
CA THR A 57 4.99 1.97 -15.35
C THR A 57 4.63 2.72 -16.62
N ALA A 58 3.58 2.29 -17.33
CA ALA A 58 3.08 2.96 -18.53
C ALA A 58 2.11 4.13 -18.21
N SER A 59 1.63 4.23 -16.97
CA SER A 59 0.79 5.36 -16.54
C SER A 59 1.66 6.59 -16.29
N PRO A 60 1.20 7.80 -16.66
CA PRO A 60 1.95 9.03 -16.41
C PRO A 60 2.14 9.23 -14.90
N ALA A 61 3.31 9.74 -14.51
CA ALA A 61 3.52 10.19 -13.15
C ALA A 61 2.69 11.46 -12.88
N SER A 62 2.13 11.54 -11.68
CA SER A 62 1.49 12.76 -11.16
C SER A 62 2.55 13.61 -10.47
N MET A 63 2.46 14.92 -10.60
CA MET A 63 3.35 15.85 -9.90
C MET A 63 2.62 16.46 -8.71
N THR A 64 3.30 16.53 -7.56
CA THR A 64 2.71 17.16 -6.38
C THR A 64 2.60 18.68 -6.54
N ASP A 65 1.49 19.22 -6.05
CA ASP A 65 1.23 20.66 -6.05
C ASP A 65 1.99 21.40 -4.92
N ALA A 66 1.74 22.71 -4.76
CA ALA A 66 2.38 23.53 -3.73
C ALA A 66 2.02 23.11 -2.29
N GLN A 67 0.95 22.35 -2.11
CA GLN A 67 0.54 21.76 -0.85
C GLN A 67 1.01 20.30 -0.73
N GLY A 68 1.88 19.82 -1.64
CA GLY A 68 2.39 18.46 -1.68
C GLY A 68 1.37 17.40 -2.07
N ARG A 69 0.17 17.79 -2.52
CA ARG A 69 -0.92 16.86 -2.82
C ARG A 69 -0.77 16.26 -4.21
N PHE A 70 -1.24 15.03 -4.37
CA PHE A 70 -1.29 14.34 -5.66
C PHE A 70 -2.58 13.53 -5.80
N SER A 71 -2.89 13.17 -7.05
CA SER A 71 -3.92 12.19 -7.41
C SER A 71 -3.35 11.24 -8.45
N LEU A 72 -3.65 9.94 -8.30
CA LEU A 72 -3.36 8.90 -9.28
C LEU A 72 -4.67 8.21 -9.66
N ASP A 73 -4.90 8.12 -10.98
CA ASP A 73 -6.06 7.41 -11.50
C ASP A 73 -5.85 5.90 -11.34
N GLY A 74 -6.87 5.23 -10.81
CA GLY A 74 -6.90 3.79 -10.63
C GLY A 74 -6.93 3.05 -11.96
N ARG A 75 -6.62 1.76 -11.90
CA ARG A 75 -6.70 0.86 -13.04
C ARG A 75 -7.27 -0.48 -12.62
N SER A 76 -8.30 -0.89 -13.35
CA SER A 76 -8.88 -2.23 -13.26
C SER A 76 -8.81 -2.93 -14.60
N GLU A 77 -8.93 -4.26 -14.57
CA GLU A 77 -9.13 -5.07 -15.75
C GLU A 77 -10.25 -6.08 -15.53
N THR A 78 -10.99 -6.38 -16.60
CA THR A 78 -12.02 -7.42 -16.56
C THR A 78 -11.36 -8.79 -16.73
N ARG A 79 -11.45 -9.64 -15.72
CA ARG A 79 -10.99 -11.03 -15.77
C ARG A 79 -12.17 -11.99 -15.80
N ARG A 80 -12.03 -13.08 -16.55
CA ARG A 80 -12.92 -14.24 -16.48
C ARG A 80 -12.48 -15.12 -15.32
N VAL A 81 -13.34 -15.25 -14.32
CA VAL A 81 -13.05 -16.06 -13.13
C VAL A 81 -14.06 -17.17 -12.97
N MET A 82 -13.60 -18.30 -12.42
CA MET A 82 -14.51 -19.36 -11.97
C MET A 82 -15.20 -18.90 -10.68
N PRO A 83 -16.52 -19.10 -10.52
CA PRO A 83 -17.30 -18.60 -9.38
C PRO A 83 -16.78 -19.05 -8.01
N VAL A 84 -16.01 -20.15 -7.96
CA VAL A 84 -15.46 -20.72 -6.72
C VAL A 84 -14.14 -20.06 -6.30
N VAL A 85 -13.49 -19.29 -7.18
CA VAL A 85 -12.16 -18.69 -6.97
C VAL A 85 -12.24 -17.16 -6.79
N GLY A 86 -13.42 -16.55 -6.95
CA GLY A 86 -13.63 -15.11 -6.84
C GLY A 86 -14.14 -14.68 -5.46
N GLY A 87 -13.24 -14.25 -4.57
CA GLY A 87 -13.58 -13.69 -3.25
C GLY A 87 -13.45 -12.16 -3.17
N VAL A 88 -13.93 -11.55 -2.08
CA VAL A 88 -13.57 -10.18 -1.68
C VAL A 88 -12.34 -10.29 -0.78
N TYR A 89 -11.27 -9.58 -1.09
CA TYR A 89 -10.03 -9.62 -0.32
C TYR A 89 -9.36 -8.25 -0.30
N ARG A 90 -8.59 -8.01 0.74
CA ARG A 90 -7.78 -6.80 0.88
C ARG A 90 -6.44 -7.00 0.17
N ASP A 91 -6.00 -5.97 -0.53
CA ASP A 91 -4.74 -5.93 -1.26
C ASP A 91 -4.14 -4.52 -1.19
N ALA A 92 -2.92 -4.34 -1.69
CA ALA A 92 -2.29 -3.03 -1.76
C ALA A 92 -1.40 -2.88 -3.00
N SER A 93 -1.48 -1.71 -3.63
CA SER A 93 -0.59 -1.33 -4.71
C SER A 93 0.49 -0.40 -4.18
N ARG A 94 1.75 -0.66 -4.53
CA ARG A 94 2.86 0.20 -4.12
C ARG A 94 2.85 1.50 -4.90
N VAL A 95 3.05 2.59 -4.17
CA VAL A 95 3.20 3.95 -4.70
C VAL A 95 4.60 4.42 -4.36
N HIS A 96 5.27 5.05 -5.31
CA HIS A 96 6.55 5.70 -5.03
C HIS A 96 6.57 7.16 -5.46
N ALA A 97 7.34 7.97 -4.73
CA ALA A 97 7.59 9.37 -5.04
C ALA A 97 9.09 9.61 -5.22
N SER A 98 9.44 10.45 -6.19
CA SER A 98 10.83 10.84 -6.47
C SER A 98 10.95 12.35 -6.69
N VAL A 99 11.96 12.95 -6.08
CA VAL A 99 12.31 14.37 -6.21
C VAL A 99 13.79 14.55 -5.87
N SER A 100 14.45 15.54 -6.47
CA SER A 100 15.87 15.79 -6.27
C SER A 100 16.19 16.10 -4.80
N GLY A 101 17.27 15.51 -4.28
CA GLY A 101 17.74 15.70 -2.89
C GLY A 101 17.15 14.71 -1.88
N TYR A 102 16.25 13.84 -2.32
CA TYR A 102 15.62 12.82 -1.49
C TYR A 102 15.89 11.42 -2.04
N GLU A 103 15.81 10.43 -1.17
CA GLU A 103 15.68 9.04 -1.59
C GLU A 103 14.29 8.82 -2.19
N THR A 104 14.11 7.68 -2.88
CA THR A 104 12.77 7.32 -3.35
C THR A 104 11.90 7.03 -2.14
N GLY A 105 10.77 7.73 -2.02
CA GLY A 105 9.78 7.46 -0.98
C GLY A 105 8.80 6.39 -1.43
N TYR A 106 8.35 5.56 -0.50
CA TYR A 106 7.39 4.48 -0.73
C TYR A 106 6.15 4.67 0.15
N ALA A 107 5.02 4.17 -0.33
CA ALA A 107 3.77 4.03 0.43
C ALA A 107 2.90 2.91 -0.16
N SER A 108 1.89 2.48 0.60
CA SER A 108 0.93 1.47 0.18
C SER A 108 -0.44 2.09 -0.05
N ALA A 109 -0.96 1.97 -1.27
CA ALA A 109 -2.36 2.23 -1.58
C ALA A 109 -3.17 0.97 -1.29
N ALA A 110 -3.65 0.81 -0.04
CA ALA A 110 -4.47 -0.34 0.38
C ALA A 110 -5.90 -0.22 -0.14
N PHE A 111 -6.50 -1.33 -0.58
CA PHE A 111 -7.85 -1.38 -1.13
C PHE A 111 -8.50 -2.76 -0.98
N ILE A 112 -9.82 -2.80 -1.20
CA ILE A 112 -10.60 -4.05 -1.20
C ILE A 112 -10.94 -4.44 -2.65
N ASN A 113 -10.42 -5.57 -3.10
CA ASN A 113 -10.70 -6.12 -4.41
C ASN A 113 -12.07 -6.82 -4.42
N GLY A 114 -12.83 -6.62 -5.50
CA GLY A 114 -14.03 -7.40 -5.77
C GLY A 114 -15.36 -6.80 -5.30
N LEU A 115 -15.39 -5.52 -4.91
CA LEU A 115 -16.60 -4.75 -4.58
C LEU A 115 -16.96 -3.69 -5.64
N GLY A 116 -16.24 -3.61 -6.76
CA GLY A 116 -16.40 -2.57 -7.80
C GLY A 116 -15.09 -1.80 -8.04
N PRO A 117 -15.13 -0.60 -8.64
CA PRO A 117 -13.94 0.24 -8.79
C PRO A 117 -13.41 0.58 -7.40
N ALA A 118 -12.15 0.24 -7.15
CA ALA A 118 -11.55 0.43 -5.83
C ALA A 118 -10.99 1.83 -5.67
N GLN A 119 -11.29 2.41 -4.51
CA GLN A 119 -10.61 3.56 -3.95
C GLN A 119 -9.69 3.08 -2.83
N THR A 120 -8.66 3.86 -2.54
CA THR A 120 -7.81 3.58 -1.38
C THR A 120 -8.61 3.63 -0.08
N GLU A 121 -8.36 2.71 0.84
CA GLU A 121 -8.98 2.68 2.17
C GLU A 121 -8.57 3.88 3.02
N TYR A 122 -7.34 4.38 2.83
CA TYR A 122 -6.77 5.51 3.54
C TYR A 122 -6.07 6.46 2.57
N PRO A 123 -5.93 7.75 2.91
CA PRO A 123 -5.05 8.67 2.18
C PRO A 123 -3.61 8.13 2.12
N VAL A 124 -2.96 8.25 0.96
CA VAL A 124 -1.58 7.78 0.78
C VAL A 124 -0.60 8.89 1.17
N ILE A 125 0.09 8.71 2.30
CA ILE A 125 1.11 9.63 2.77
C ILE A 125 2.50 9.07 2.42
N ILE A 126 3.29 9.82 1.66
CA ILE A 126 4.67 9.46 1.32
C ILE A 126 5.60 10.42 2.06
N MET A 127 6.34 9.92 3.04
CA MET A 127 7.35 10.70 3.76
C MET A 127 8.70 10.54 3.06
N LEU A 128 9.25 11.61 2.49
CA LEU A 128 10.54 11.58 1.81
C LEU A 128 11.69 11.74 2.81
N VAL A 129 12.64 10.81 2.74
CA VAL A 129 13.89 10.86 3.51
C VAL A 129 14.95 11.56 2.67
N ARG A 130 15.67 12.53 3.26
CA ARG A 130 16.76 13.24 2.57
C ARG A 130 17.93 12.29 2.33
N GLN A 131 18.61 12.46 1.20
CA GLN A 131 19.81 11.66 0.91
C GLN A 131 20.88 11.92 1.97
N GLY A 132 21.45 10.85 2.53
CA GLY A 132 22.45 10.93 3.59
C GLY A 132 21.88 11.25 4.97
N ALA A 133 20.57 11.11 5.18
CA ALA A 133 20.00 11.09 6.53
C ALA A 133 20.65 9.98 7.38
N ALA A 134 20.74 10.21 8.69
CA ALA A 134 21.27 9.20 9.60
C ALA A 134 20.33 7.99 9.64
N GLU A 135 20.89 6.79 9.64
CA GLU A 135 20.13 5.55 9.80
C GLU A 135 19.60 5.45 11.24
N PRO A 136 18.31 5.11 11.44
CA PRO A 136 17.75 4.90 12.77
C PRO A 136 18.27 3.61 13.39
N ASP A 137 18.23 3.51 14.72
CA ASP A 137 18.69 2.32 15.47
C ASP A 137 18.06 1.01 14.98
N LEU A 138 16.76 1.06 14.65
CA LEU A 138 16.04 -0.10 14.11
C LEU A 138 16.63 -0.61 12.78
N ALA A 139 17.19 0.25 11.95
CA ALA A 139 17.86 -0.16 10.71
C ALA A 139 19.11 -0.99 11.01
N GLY A 140 19.84 -0.66 12.09
CA GLY A 140 20.98 -1.45 12.56
C GLY A 140 20.57 -2.82 13.11
N LEU A 141 19.43 -2.92 13.79
CA LEU A 141 18.89 -4.17 14.32
C LEU A 141 18.37 -5.11 13.22
N MET A 142 17.99 -4.57 12.07
CA MET A 142 17.41 -5.30 10.94
C MET A 142 18.35 -5.37 9.73
N ALA A 143 19.61 -4.97 9.86
CA ALA A 143 20.54 -4.79 8.73
C ALA A 143 20.76 -6.06 7.87
N ASP A 144 20.58 -7.24 8.47
CA ASP A 144 20.75 -8.56 7.88
C ASP A 144 19.48 -9.13 7.21
N CYS A 145 18.31 -8.61 7.56
CA CYS A 145 17.01 -9.07 7.07
C CYS A 145 16.27 -8.04 6.19
N LEU A 146 16.72 -6.78 6.12
CA LEU A 146 16.18 -5.80 5.18
C LEU A 146 16.64 -6.09 3.75
N GLU A 147 15.72 -6.53 2.91
CA GLU A 147 15.97 -6.95 1.53
C GLU A 147 15.73 -5.83 0.51
N THR A 148 14.80 -4.91 0.80
CA THR A 148 14.34 -3.92 -0.19
C THR A 148 14.54 -2.46 0.27
N PRO A 149 14.65 -1.50 -0.66
CA PRO A 149 14.65 -0.08 -0.33
C PRO A 149 13.36 0.36 0.37
N GLU A 150 12.22 -0.23 0.02
CA GLU A 150 10.92 0.04 0.65
C GLU A 150 10.91 -0.35 2.14
N GLN A 151 11.50 -1.50 2.50
CA GLN A 151 11.61 -1.91 3.90
C GLN A 151 12.53 -0.97 4.70
N ARG A 152 13.68 -0.58 4.14
CA ARG A 152 14.54 0.44 4.75
C ARG A 152 13.81 1.76 4.94
N HIS A 153 13.08 2.21 3.92
CA HIS A 153 12.28 3.43 3.98
C HIS A 153 11.19 3.36 5.06
N ALA A 154 10.48 2.24 5.19
CA ALA A 154 9.48 2.03 6.24
C ALA A 154 10.08 2.07 7.66
N VAL A 155 11.33 1.60 7.84
CA VAL A 155 12.06 1.71 9.11
C VAL A 155 12.35 3.18 9.47
N HIS A 156 12.75 4.01 8.50
CA HIS A 156 12.91 5.46 8.68
C HIS A 156 11.59 6.13 9.07
N ILE A 157 10.48 5.75 8.42
CA ILE A 157 9.15 6.27 8.77
C ILE A 157 8.81 5.89 10.21
N ALA A 158 8.92 4.61 10.58
CA ALA A 158 8.57 4.14 11.92
C ALA A 158 9.35 4.88 13.02
N ALA A 159 10.66 5.07 12.81
CA ALA A 159 11.50 5.86 13.72
C ALA A 159 11.02 7.31 13.80
N ARG A 160 10.77 7.97 12.67
CA ARG A 160 10.34 9.37 12.65
C ARG A 160 9.00 9.59 13.33
N LEU A 161 8.05 8.68 13.12
CA LEU A 161 6.71 8.77 13.71
C LEU A 161 6.74 8.64 15.24
N ALA A 162 7.68 7.86 15.79
CA ALA A 162 7.85 7.71 17.23
C ALA A 162 8.42 8.96 17.92
N GLU A 163 9.03 9.87 17.16
CA GLU A 163 9.62 11.13 17.66
C GLU A 163 8.67 12.33 17.59
N LEU A 164 7.44 12.14 17.10
CA LEU A 164 6.48 13.22 16.97
C LEU A 164 6.01 13.73 18.34
N ASP A 165 5.97 15.05 18.50
CA ASP A 165 5.42 15.69 19.69
C ASP A 165 3.89 15.80 19.56
N PRO A 166 3.10 15.21 20.46
CA PRO A 166 1.64 15.32 20.44
C PRO A 166 1.12 16.76 20.57
N GLN A 167 1.93 17.70 21.05
CA GLN A 167 1.55 19.12 21.17
C GLN A 167 1.83 19.93 19.89
N ASP A 168 2.62 19.40 18.94
CA ASP A 168 3.04 20.11 17.72
C ASP A 168 2.91 19.22 16.48
N LEU A 169 1.70 18.67 16.29
CA LEU A 169 1.41 17.83 15.13
C LEU A 169 1.12 18.67 13.89
N PRO A 170 1.63 18.24 12.72
CA PRO A 170 1.33 18.93 11.48
C PRO A 170 -0.15 18.75 11.11
N ALA A 171 -0.76 19.80 10.56
CA ALA A 171 -2.20 19.82 10.26
C ALA A 171 -2.69 18.75 9.26
N TRP A 172 -1.78 18.11 8.51
CA TRP A 172 -2.11 17.03 7.59
C TRP A 172 -2.18 15.66 8.27
N LEU A 173 -1.61 15.50 9.47
CA LEU A 173 -1.58 14.23 10.19
C LEU A 173 -2.85 14.09 11.04
N ASP A 174 -3.95 13.84 10.37
CA ASP A 174 -5.20 13.41 11.01
C ASP A 174 -5.21 11.88 11.23
N MET A 175 -6.31 11.38 11.79
CA MET A 175 -6.46 9.96 12.11
C MET A 175 -6.40 9.05 10.87
N GLU A 176 -6.94 9.49 9.72
CA GLU A 176 -6.91 8.68 8.49
C GLU A 176 -5.51 8.63 7.90
N ALA A 177 -4.79 9.75 7.88
CA ALA A 177 -3.38 9.81 7.50
C ALA A 177 -2.52 8.93 8.41
N ALA A 178 -2.79 8.94 9.72
CA ALA A 178 -2.08 8.12 10.68
C ALA A 178 -2.32 6.61 10.47
N LEU A 179 -3.56 6.20 10.22
CA LEU A 179 -3.91 4.82 9.86
C LEU A 179 -3.24 4.39 8.55
N GLY A 180 -3.21 5.25 7.54
CA GLY A 180 -2.54 4.98 6.26
C GLY A 180 -1.03 4.76 6.41
N LEU A 181 -0.36 5.58 7.23
CA LEU A 181 1.05 5.43 7.55
C LEU A 181 1.33 4.12 8.31
N GLU A 182 0.54 3.81 9.34
CA GLU A 182 0.68 2.56 10.09
C GLU A 182 0.45 1.33 9.20
N GLU A 183 -0.59 1.39 8.36
CA GLU A 183 -0.90 0.31 7.42
C GLU A 183 0.26 0.05 6.47
N HIS A 184 0.87 1.09 5.91
CA HIS A 184 2.05 0.93 5.07
C HIS A 184 3.19 0.21 5.81
N ILE A 185 3.51 0.65 7.04
CA ILE A 185 4.56 0.01 7.85
C ILE A 185 4.23 -1.47 8.09
N ARG A 186 2.98 -1.81 8.42
CA ARG A 186 2.55 -3.19 8.67
C ARG A 186 2.59 -4.08 7.43
N ILE A 187 2.26 -3.54 6.26
CA ILE A 187 2.31 -4.26 4.99
C ILE A 187 3.77 -4.60 4.63
N VAL A 188 4.68 -3.65 4.85
CA VAL A 188 6.09 -3.74 4.43
C VAL A 188 6.94 -4.49 5.46
N LEU A 189 6.86 -4.11 6.73
CA LEU A 189 7.59 -4.72 7.85
C LEU A 189 6.75 -5.80 8.52
N ARG A 190 6.45 -6.86 7.75
CA ARG A 190 5.65 -7.99 8.23
C ARG A 190 6.36 -8.71 9.38
N SER A 191 5.58 -9.31 10.28
CA SER A 191 6.14 -10.10 11.39
C SER A 191 7.05 -11.24 10.93
N SER A 192 6.77 -11.85 9.76
CA SER A 192 7.62 -12.88 9.18
C SER A 192 9.01 -12.38 8.85
N LEU A 193 9.14 -11.14 8.35
CA LEU A 193 10.44 -10.53 8.05
C LEU A 193 11.30 -10.42 9.33
N LEU A 194 10.67 -10.05 10.44
CA LEU A 194 11.38 -9.89 11.72
C LEU A 194 11.93 -11.21 12.26
N LEU A 195 11.26 -12.33 11.98
CA LEU A 195 11.71 -13.66 12.40
C LEU A 195 12.97 -14.12 11.66
N ASP A 196 13.28 -13.49 10.52
CA ASP A 196 14.47 -13.80 9.73
C ASP A 196 15.70 -12.98 10.17
N CYS A 197 15.53 -11.98 11.04
CA CYS A 197 16.63 -11.15 11.55
C CYS A 197 17.38 -11.84 12.69
N GLU A 198 18.72 -11.79 12.70
CA GLU A 198 19.57 -12.29 13.80
C GLU A 198 19.18 -11.68 15.15
N GLN A 199 18.80 -10.39 15.14
CA GLN A 199 18.37 -9.64 16.33
C GLN A 199 16.83 -9.55 16.45
N THR A 200 16.11 -10.62 16.07
CA THR A 200 14.64 -10.70 16.03
C THR A 200 13.96 -10.01 17.23
N GLN A 201 14.33 -10.38 18.47
CA GLN A 201 13.65 -9.88 19.66
C GLN A 201 13.82 -8.37 19.83
N ALA A 202 15.04 -7.86 19.70
CA ALA A 202 15.33 -6.44 19.84
C ALA A 202 14.64 -5.63 18.72
N ALA A 203 14.72 -6.09 17.47
CA ALA A 203 14.04 -5.46 16.35
C ALA A 203 12.51 -5.40 16.55
N HIS A 204 11.91 -6.49 17.03
CA HIS A 204 10.49 -6.54 17.32
C HIS A 204 10.07 -5.58 18.45
N GLU A 205 10.79 -5.59 19.57
CA GLU A 205 10.52 -4.71 20.71
C GLU A 205 10.66 -3.23 20.31
N THR A 206 11.71 -2.87 19.57
CA THR A 206 11.91 -1.50 19.07
C THR A 206 10.79 -1.07 18.13
N LEU A 207 10.42 -1.89 17.13
CA LEU A 207 9.34 -1.55 16.20
C LEU A 207 7.98 -1.42 16.92
N GLN A 208 7.65 -2.34 17.83
CA GLN A 208 6.42 -2.25 18.62
C GLN A 208 6.42 -1.01 19.54
N GLY A 209 7.56 -0.68 20.14
CA GLY A 209 7.73 0.55 20.92
C GLY A 209 7.45 1.80 20.08
N GLN A 210 8.02 1.87 18.88
CA GLN A 210 7.80 2.98 17.94
C GLN A 210 6.34 3.11 17.51
N LEU A 211 5.71 2.00 17.08
CA LEU A 211 4.33 2.00 16.64
C LEU A 211 3.34 2.27 17.78
N SER A 212 3.60 1.78 18.99
CA SER A 212 2.74 2.07 20.14
C SER A 212 2.80 3.54 20.57
N ALA A 213 3.99 4.16 20.57
CA ALA A 213 4.14 5.59 20.81
C ALA A 213 3.39 6.42 19.77
N PHE A 214 3.52 6.06 18.49
CA PHE A 214 2.81 6.72 17.39
C PHE A 214 1.28 6.59 17.53
N ARG A 215 0.75 5.38 17.78
CA ARG A 215 -0.69 5.16 17.96
C ARG A 215 -1.27 5.99 19.12
N ALA A 216 -0.56 6.03 20.25
CA ALA A 216 -0.96 6.81 21.41
C ALA A 216 -1.03 8.31 21.09
N MET A 217 -0.04 8.82 20.34
CA MET A 217 -0.04 10.21 19.86
C MET A 217 -1.18 10.49 18.88
N ALA A 218 -1.41 9.58 17.93
CA ALA A 218 -2.41 9.73 16.87
C ALA A 218 -3.86 9.48 17.34
N GLY A 219 -4.06 9.09 18.61
CA GLY A 219 -5.37 8.72 19.15
C GLY A 219 -5.96 7.45 18.53
N ILE A 220 -5.10 6.56 18.01
CA ILE A 220 -5.51 5.26 17.46
C ILE A 220 -5.63 4.28 18.64
N GLU A 221 -6.85 4.10 19.15
CA GLU A 221 -7.14 3.06 20.14
C GLU A 221 -7.21 1.68 19.46
N GLY A 222 -6.56 0.69 20.08
CA GLY A 222 -6.50 -0.70 19.61
C GLY A 222 -7.64 -1.57 20.09
#